data_AF-A0A1C7NPN1-F1
#
_entry.id   AF-A0A1C7NPN1-F1
#
_cell.length_a   1.000
_cell.length_b   1.000
_cell.length_c   1.000
_cell.angle_alpha   90.00
_cell.angle_beta   90.00
_cell.angle_gamma   90.00
#
_symmetry.space_group_name_H-M   'P 1'
#
loop_
_entity.id
_entity.type
_entity.pdbx_description
1 polymer ?
#
loop_
_entity_poly.entity_id
_entity_poly.type
_entity_poly.pdbx_seq_one_letter_code
_entity_poly.pdbx_strand_id
1 'polypeptide(L)'
;MHHINLFYGLLYLPEIKYRRILNKAFGPGGWGLAPRGEHTISPKNVSREYALICRGRFVSQARGEQDFFDVSGLPTASEGCKSNALMRCCKDLGIASELWDPTFIRKFKKKYCVEVWAEHVTTKKKKKLWRKKDDVLEYPYKEN
;
A
#
# COMPACT_ATOMS: atom_id res chain seq x y z
N MET A 1 11.24 -9.86 6.18
CA MET A 1 11.17 -9.93 4.69
C MET A 1 9.86 -10.55 4.16
N HIS A 2 9.14 -11.40 4.89
CA HIS A 2 7.84 -12.00 4.49
C HIS A 2 6.64 -11.03 4.45
N HIS A 3 6.86 -9.73 4.27
CA HIS A 3 5.79 -8.74 4.38
C HIS A 3 5.61 -7.90 3.12
N ILE A 4 6.53 -8.00 2.17
CA ILE A 4 6.48 -7.27 0.90
C ILE A 4 5.73 -8.12 -0.11
N ASN A 5 4.70 -7.54 -0.73
CA ASN A 5 3.92 -8.15 -1.79
C ASN A 5 4.38 -7.65 -3.16
N LEU A 6 4.07 -8.44 -4.18
CA LEU A 6 4.37 -8.15 -5.57
C LEU A 6 3.06 -8.07 -6.34
N PHE A 7 2.80 -6.96 -7.03
CA PHE A 7 1.65 -6.83 -7.92
C PHE A 7 2.14 -6.32 -9.26
N TYR A 8 1.99 -7.13 -10.32
CA TYR A 8 2.50 -6.83 -11.66
C TYR A 8 3.96 -6.33 -11.71
N GLY A 9 4.82 -6.86 -10.85
CA GLY A 9 6.23 -6.45 -10.79
C GLY A 9 6.53 -5.25 -9.90
N LEU A 10 5.54 -4.63 -9.27
CA LEU A 10 5.72 -3.57 -8.26
C LEU A 10 5.73 -4.17 -6.86
N LEU A 11 6.70 -3.76 -6.05
CA LEU A 11 6.78 -4.15 -4.64
C LEU A 11 5.96 -3.16 -3.81
N TYR A 12 5.14 -3.69 -2.90
CA TYR A 12 4.36 -2.87 -1.98
C TYR A 12 4.28 -3.52 -0.59
N LEU A 13 4.11 -2.71 0.44
CA LEU A 13 3.84 -3.16 1.80
C LEU A 13 2.33 -3.05 2.04
N PRO A 14 1.62 -4.14 2.40
CA PRO A 14 0.19 -4.05 2.71
C PRO A 14 -0.09 -3.13 3.91
N GLU A 15 -1.21 -2.42 3.87
CA GLU A 15 -1.61 -1.45 4.91
C GLU A 15 -1.54 -2.03 6.33
N ILE A 16 -2.06 -3.24 6.52
CA ILE A 16 -2.07 -3.93 7.82
C ILE A 16 -0.65 -4.08 8.41
N LYS A 17 0.38 -4.17 7.57
CA LYS A 17 1.77 -4.30 8.03
C LYS A 17 2.28 -3.00 8.63
N TYR A 18 1.91 -1.84 8.12
CA TYR A 18 2.25 -0.55 8.74
C TYR A 18 1.67 -0.48 10.15
N ARG A 19 0.39 -0.84 10.33
CA ARG A 19 -0.26 -0.89 11.65
C ARG A 19 0.43 -1.84 12.62
N ARG A 20 0.86 -3.02 12.15
CA ARG A 20 1.62 -3.98 12.96
C ARG A 20 2.99 -3.45 13.36
N ILE A 21 3.70 -2.75 12.46
CA ILE A 21 4.99 -2.12 12.76
C ILE A 21 4.80 -1.05 13.84
N LEU A 22 3.80 -0.18 13.70
CA LEU A 22 3.48 0.84 14.70
C LEU A 22 3.06 0.23 16.04
N ASN A 23 2.21 -0.80 16.05
CA ASN A 23 1.86 -1.53 17.26
C ASN A 23 3.08 -2.16 17.94
N LYS A 24 4.02 -2.72 17.16
CA LYS A 24 5.26 -3.29 17.70
C LYS A 24 6.18 -2.21 18.28
N ALA A 25 6.26 -1.04 17.65
CA ALA A 25 7.16 0.04 18.07
C ALA A 25 6.62 0.85 19.26
N PHE A 26 5.32 1.18 19.23
CA PHE A 26 4.70 2.11 20.18
C PHE A 26 3.72 1.46 21.15
N GLY A 27 3.31 0.20 20.89
CA GLY A 27 2.24 -0.48 21.62
C GLY A 27 0.85 -0.15 21.06
N PRO A 28 -0.15 -1.04 21.21
CA PRO A 28 -1.55 -0.70 20.97
C PRO A 28 -1.97 0.53 21.79
N GLY A 29 -2.63 1.50 21.16
CA GLY A 29 -2.99 2.78 21.80
C GLY A 29 -1.82 3.79 21.93
N GLY A 30 -0.58 3.37 21.66
CA GLY A 30 0.59 4.24 21.69
C GLY A 30 0.78 5.12 20.45
N TRP A 31 -0.09 4.99 19.44
CA TRP A 31 -0.08 5.78 18.22
C TRP A 31 -1.51 5.98 17.68
N GLY A 32 -1.70 7.00 16.86
CA GLY A 32 -2.96 7.26 16.18
C GLY A 32 -2.84 8.32 15.07
N LEU A 33 -3.82 8.34 14.17
CA LEU A 33 -3.99 9.43 13.22
C LEU A 33 -5.01 10.44 13.76
N ALA A 34 -4.57 11.68 13.92
CA ALA A 34 -5.43 12.80 14.25
C ALA A 34 -5.81 13.54 12.96
N PRO A 35 -7.09 13.75 12.66
CA PRO A 35 -7.49 14.53 11.50
C PRO A 35 -7.05 15.99 11.62
N ARG A 36 -6.67 16.59 10.50
CA ARG A 36 -6.30 18.01 10.38
C ARG A 36 -7.25 18.67 9.39
N GLY A 37 -8.33 19.25 9.91
CA GLY A 37 -9.40 19.86 9.12
C GLY A 37 -10.48 18.88 8.66
N GLU A 38 -11.40 19.36 7.83
CA GLU A 38 -12.54 18.60 7.31
C GLU A 38 -12.17 17.74 6.09
N HIS A 39 -13.06 16.81 5.74
CA HIS A 39 -12.94 16.11 4.46
C HIS A 39 -13.18 17.08 3.30
N THR A 40 -12.31 17.04 2.30
CA THR A 40 -12.57 17.60 0.98
C THR A 40 -13.24 16.51 0.14
N ILE A 41 -14.54 16.65 -0.09
CA ILE A 41 -15.35 15.69 -0.85
C ILE A 41 -15.58 16.25 -2.25
N SER A 42 -15.07 15.55 -3.25
CA SER A 42 -15.38 15.75 -4.66
C SER A 42 -16.33 14.65 -5.14
N PRO A 43 -17.01 14.78 -6.30
CA PRO A 43 -18.01 13.81 -6.76
C PRO A 43 -17.54 12.35 -6.87
N LYS A 44 -16.22 12.12 -6.99
CA LYS A 44 -15.62 10.78 -7.13
C LYS A 44 -14.39 10.56 -6.24
N ASN A 45 -14.12 11.45 -5.30
CA ASN A 45 -12.91 11.40 -4.47
C ASN A 45 -13.15 12.04 -3.11
N VAL A 46 -12.59 11.44 -2.07
CA VAL A 46 -12.50 12.03 -0.74
C VAL A 46 -11.05 12.18 -0.35
N SER A 47 -10.66 13.35 0.15
CA SER A 47 -9.32 13.61 0.67
C SER A 47 -9.37 14.34 2.01
N ARG A 48 -8.36 14.10 2.85
CA ARG A 48 -8.22 14.75 4.16
C ARG A 48 -6.78 14.68 4.65
N GLU A 49 -6.35 15.69 5.39
CA GLU A 49 -5.07 15.66 6.08
C GLU A 49 -5.17 14.94 7.42
N TYR A 50 -4.14 14.16 7.73
CA TYR A 50 -3.97 13.51 9.01
C TYR A 50 -2.56 13.72 9.53
N ALA A 51 -2.44 13.88 10.84
CA ALA A 51 -1.19 13.85 11.55
C ALA A 51 -1.01 12.52 12.28
N LEU A 52 0.13 11.86 12.08
CA LEU A 52 0.55 10.74 12.90
C LEU A 52 1.06 11.27 14.24
N ILE A 53 0.42 10.81 15.31
CA ILE A 53 0.81 11.06 16.68
C ILE A 53 1.30 9.74 17.27
N CYS A 54 2.49 9.74 17.85
CA CYS A 54 3.04 8.59 18.57
C CYS A 54 3.46 9.04 19.97
N ARG A 55 2.96 8.35 21.01
CA ARG A 55 3.23 8.67 22.43
C ARG A 55 3.03 10.16 22.76
N GLY A 56 1.93 10.71 22.28
CA GLY A 56 1.56 12.11 22.49
C GLY A 56 2.37 13.15 21.69
N ARG A 57 3.29 12.72 20.82
CA ARG A 57 4.13 13.63 20.01
C ARG A 57 3.71 13.60 18.54
N PHE A 58 3.72 14.77 17.93
CA PHE A 58 3.63 14.89 16.48
C PHE A 58 4.84 14.21 15.82
N VAL A 59 4.56 13.36 14.83
CA VAL A 59 5.60 12.65 14.07
C VAL A 59 5.65 13.15 12.64
N SER A 60 4.50 13.16 11.96
CA SER A 60 4.39 13.49 10.53
C SER A 60 2.96 13.91 10.21
N GLN A 61 2.78 14.61 9.09
CA GLN A 61 1.48 14.96 8.53
C GLN A 61 1.46 14.62 7.05
N ALA A 62 0.37 14.02 6.59
CA ALA A 62 0.17 13.74 5.18
C ALA A 62 -1.32 13.83 4.81
N ARG A 63 -1.56 14.16 3.54
CA ARG A 63 -2.89 14.07 2.94
C ARG A 63 -3.16 12.67 2.42
N GLY A 64 -4.24 12.07 2.90
CA GLY A 64 -4.80 10.85 2.34
C GLY A 64 -5.90 11.19 1.35
N GLU A 65 -6.10 10.28 0.41
CA GLU A 65 -7.16 10.37 -0.59
C GLU A 65 -7.64 8.98 -0.97
N GLN A 66 -8.88 8.89 -1.44
CA GLN A 66 -9.47 7.67 -1.95
C GLN A 66 -10.59 8.00 -2.95
N ASP A 67 -10.54 7.37 -4.10
CA ASP A 67 -11.59 7.47 -5.10
C ASP A 67 -12.79 6.59 -4.74
N PHE A 68 -13.98 7.04 -5.15
CA PHE A 68 -15.23 6.30 -5.06
C PHE A 68 -16.09 6.54 -6.29
N PHE A 69 -16.97 5.60 -6.61
CA PHE A 69 -17.81 5.67 -7.81
C PHE A 69 -19.20 6.24 -7.54
N ASP A 70 -19.74 5.99 -6.35
CA ASP A 70 -21.05 6.45 -5.90
C ASP A 70 -20.99 6.92 -4.45
N VAL A 71 -21.89 7.83 -4.07
CA VAL A 71 -21.95 8.45 -2.74
C VAL A 71 -22.22 7.41 -1.64
N SER A 72 -22.92 6.31 -1.95
CA SER A 72 -23.07 5.19 -1.01
C SER A 72 -21.73 4.56 -0.60
N GLY A 73 -20.69 4.70 -1.43
CA GLY A 73 -19.32 4.24 -1.16
C GLY A 73 -18.47 5.21 -0.33
N LEU A 74 -18.97 6.42 -0.02
CA LEU A 74 -18.24 7.44 0.71
C LEU A 74 -17.74 6.99 2.09
N PRO A 75 -18.48 6.20 2.91
CA PRO A 75 -17.97 5.72 4.19
C PRO A 75 -16.72 4.85 4.04
N THR A 76 -16.76 3.88 3.10
CA THR A 76 -15.62 3.02 2.79
C THR A 76 -14.45 3.83 2.24
N ALA A 77 -14.74 4.81 1.38
CA ALA A 77 -13.72 5.69 0.82
C ALA A 77 -13.05 6.55 1.91
N SER A 78 -13.81 7.00 2.91
CA SER A 78 -13.29 7.78 4.03
C SER A 78 -12.29 6.97 4.88
N GLU A 79 -12.58 5.69 5.13
CA GLU A 79 -11.62 4.78 5.77
C GLU A 79 -10.39 4.53 4.89
N GLY A 80 -10.58 4.33 3.58
CA GLY A 80 -9.48 4.21 2.61
C GLY A 80 -8.58 5.45 2.59
N CYS A 81 -9.16 6.65 2.63
CA CYS A 81 -8.45 7.92 2.71
C CYS A 81 -7.58 8.01 3.98
N LYS A 82 -8.12 7.63 5.14
CA LYS A 82 -7.37 7.57 6.40
C LYS A 82 -6.21 6.58 6.34
N SER A 83 -6.45 5.39 5.80
CA SER A 83 -5.43 4.35 5.58
C SER A 83 -4.33 4.80 4.62
N ASN A 84 -4.69 5.52 3.57
CA ASN A 84 -3.75 6.11 2.63
C ASN A 84 -2.83 7.11 3.33
N ALA A 85 -3.38 8.02 4.14
CA ALA A 85 -2.61 8.98 4.93
C ALA A 85 -1.65 8.28 5.90
N LEU A 86 -2.09 7.18 6.54
CA LEU A 86 -1.24 6.40 7.45
C LEU A 86 0.03 5.92 6.76
N MET A 87 -0.11 5.29 5.60
CA MET A 87 1.03 4.76 4.85
C MET A 87 2.00 5.88 4.45
N ARG A 88 1.49 7.05 4.07
CA ARG A 88 2.31 8.23 3.74
C ARG A 88 3.06 8.75 4.97
N CYS A 89 2.39 8.95 6.10
CA CYS A 89 3.04 9.40 7.34
C CYS A 89 4.13 8.43 7.81
N CYS A 90 3.93 7.12 7.61
CA CYS A 90 4.90 6.10 7.99
C CYS A 90 6.21 6.17 7.19
N LYS A 91 6.21 6.81 6.01
CA LYS A 91 7.44 6.98 5.22
C LYS A 91 8.45 7.89 5.91
N ASP A 92 7.98 8.90 6.65
CA ASP A 92 8.85 9.80 7.41
C ASP A 92 9.51 9.09 8.60
N LEU A 93 8.91 7.99 9.07
CA LEU A 93 9.53 7.07 10.04
C LEU A 93 10.51 6.07 9.39
N GLY A 94 10.71 6.15 8.08
CA GLY A 94 11.55 5.23 7.29
C GLY A 94 10.89 3.88 6.98
N ILE A 95 9.62 3.67 7.33
CA ILE A 95 8.92 2.39 7.09
C ILE A 95 8.70 2.21 5.58
N ALA A 96 9.12 1.05 5.06
CA ALA A 96 8.99 0.69 3.65
C ALA A 96 9.73 1.63 2.68
N SER A 97 10.69 2.42 3.18
CA SER A 97 11.53 3.30 2.36
C SER A 97 12.35 2.51 1.33
N GLU A 98 12.76 1.29 1.69
CA GLU A 98 13.50 0.38 0.82
C GLU A 98 12.73 -0.05 -0.45
N LEU A 99 11.40 0.08 -0.45
CA LEU A 99 10.57 -0.23 -1.62
C LEU A 99 10.77 0.76 -2.77
N TRP A 100 11.41 1.90 -2.50
CA TRP A 100 11.76 2.92 -3.48
C TRP A 100 13.24 2.86 -3.91
N ASP A 101 14.07 2.01 -3.30
CA ASP A 101 15.46 1.82 -3.69
C ASP A 101 15.56 0.83 -4.87
N PRO A 102 16.02 1.25 -6.07
CA PRO A 102 16.20 0.36 -7.21
C PRO A 102 17.14 -0.82 -6.93
N THR A 103 18.11 -0.66 -6.04
CA THR A 103 19.04 -1.72 -5.65
C THR A 103 18.35 -2.78 -4.80
N PHE A 104 17.58 -2.36 -3.79
CA PHE A 104 16.73 -3.27 -3.03
C PHE A 104 15.74 -4.01 -3.94
N ILE A 105 15.02 -3.32 -4.82
CA ILE A 105 14.03 -3.92 -5.73
C ILE A 105 14.67 -4.99 -6.61
N ARG A 106 15.83 -4.70 -7.22
CA ARG A 106 16.57 -5.65 -8.07
C ARG A 106 17.01 -6.88 -7.27
N LYS A 107 17.59 -6.68 -6.08
CA LYS A 107 18.03 -7.79 -5.20
C LYS A 107 16.84 -8.63 -4.74
N PHE A 108 15.73 -8.00 -4.37
CA PHE A 108 14.51 -8.67 -3.96
C PHE A 108 13.93 -9.52 -5.10
N LYS A 109 13.76 -8.94 -6.29
CA LYS A 109 13.27 -9.67 -7.48
C LYS A 109 14.16 -10.86 -7.82
N LYS A 110 15.48 -10.68 -7.84
CA LYS A 110 16.43 -11.78 -8.12
C LYS A 110 16.31 -12.92 -7.11
N LYS A 111 16.10 -12.61 -5.83
CA LYS A 111 16.05 -13.60 -4.75
C LYS A 111 14.69 -14.30 -4.64
N TYR A 112 13.59 -13.56 -4.72
CA TYR A 112 12.25 -14.02 -4.34
C TYR A 112 11.25 -14.09 -5.50
N CYS A 113 11.56 -13.54 -6.66
CA CYS A 113 10.66 -13.48 -7.80
C CYS A 113 11.23 -14.27 -8.99
N VAL A 114 10.34 -14.58 -9.92
CA VAL A 114 10.66 -15.14 -11.23
C VAL A 114 9.90 -14.38 -12.31
N GLU A 115 10.54 -14.17 -13.45
CA GLU A 115 9.90 -13.64 -14.64
C GLU A 115 9.38 -14.82 -15.47
N VAL A 116 8.09 -14.82 -15.75
CA VAL A 116 7.39 -15.90 -16.46
C VAL A 116 6.62 -15.35 -17.64
N TRP A 117 6.46 -16.16 -18.69
CA TRP A 117 5.57 -15.84 -19.79
C TRP A 117 4.13 -16.10 -19.35
N ALA A 118 3.33 -15.04 -19.36
CA ALA A 118 1.94 -15.07 -18.98
C ALA A 118 1.05 -14.88 -20.21
N GLU A 119 0.03 -15.71 -20.34
CA GLU A 119 -1.01 -15.57 -21.35
C GLU A 119 -2.31 -15.04 -20.71
N HIS A 120 -2.91 -14.02 -21.31
CA HIS A 120 -4.22 -13.54 -20.90
C HIS A 120 -5.30 -14.56 -21.29
N VAL A 121 -6.09 -15.02 -20.32
CA VAL A 121 -7.04 -16.13 -20.50
C VAL A 121 -8.05 -15.85 -21.61
N THR A 122 -8.64 -14.64 -21.67
CA THR A 122 -9.61 -14.26 -22.71
C THR A 122 -8.97 -13.74 -24.01
N THR A 123 -8.03 -12.79 -23.93
CA THR A 123 -7.47 -12.14 -25.14
C THR A 123 -6.33 -12.91 -25.79
N LYS A 124 -5.83 -13.98 -25.17
CA LYS A 124 -4.70 -14.81 -25.64
C LYS A 124 -3.39 -14.05 -25.85
N LYS A 125 -3.31 -12.79 -25.40
CA LYS A 125 -2.11 -11.96 -25.47
C LYS A 125 -1.07 -12.47 -24.49
N LYS A 126 0.16 -12.67 -24.99
CA LYS A 126 1.32 -13.08 -24.18
C LYS A 126 2.12 -11.86 -23.74
N LYS A 127 2.53 -11.83 -22.48
CA LYS A 127 3.49 -10.84 -21.95
C LYS A 127 4.33 -11.44 -20.84
N LYS A 128 5.51 -10.88 -20.60
CA LYS A 128 6.32 -11.23 -19.45
C LYS A 128 5.75 -10.60 -18.19
N LEU A 129 5.57 -11.40 -17.14
CA LEU A 129 5.13 -10.96 -15.83
C LEU A 129 6.07 -11.46 -14.73
N TRP A 130 6.14 -10.69 -13.66
CA TRP A 130 6.83 -11.10 -12.44
C TRP A 130 5.84 -11.70 -11.46
N ARG A 131 6.17 -12.87 -10.93
CA ARG A 131 5.50 -13.49 -9.76
C ARG A 131 6.51 -13.83 -8.68
N LYS A 132 6.04 -14.02 -7.44
CA LYS A 132 6.89 -14.63 -6.40
C LYS A 132 7.12 -16.10 -6.74
N LYS A 133 8.26 -16.65 -6.30
CA LYS A 133 8.61 -18.06 -6.53
C LYS A 133 7.56 -19.03 -6.01
N ASP A 134 7.02 -18.73 -4.84
CA ASP A 134 6.05 -19.57 -4.12
C ASP A 134 4.58 -19.18 -4.41
N ASP A 135 4.34 -18.41 -5.46
CA ASP A 135 3.02 -17.86 -5.79
C ASP A 135 2.69 -18.13 -7.26
N VAL A 136 1.40 -18.07 -7.60
CA VAL A 136 0.87 -18.29 -8.95
C VAL A 136 0.39 -16.97 -9.56
N LEU A 137 0.25 -16.93 -10.88
CA LEU A 137 -0.37 -15.78 -11.53
C LEU A 137 -1.87 -15.74 -11.22
N GLU A 138 -2.36 -14.57 -10.84
CA GLU A 138 -3.79 -14.32 -10.65
C GLU A 138 -4.50 -14.09 -12.00
N TYR A 139 -5.80 -14.40 -12.03
CA TYR A 139 -6.67 -14.05 -13.15
C TYR A 139 -6.55 -12.54 -13.46
N PRO A 140 -6.46 -12.12 -14.73
CA PRO A 140 -6.76 -12.88 -15.94
C PRO A 140 -5.55 -13.55 -16.61
N TYR A 141 -4.46 -13.80 -15.90
CA TYR A 141 -3.23 -14.34 -16.48
C TYR A 141 -2.95 -15.77 -16.02
N LYS A 142 -2.47 -16.62 -16.94
CA LYS A 142 -1.98 -17.96 -16.63
C LYS A 142 -0.56 -18.12 -17.16
N GLU A 143 0.25 -18.88 -16.43
CA GLU A 143 1.60 -19.24 -16.87
C GLU A 143 1.48 -20.20 -18.07
N ASN A 144 2.23 -19.90 -19.13
CA ASN A 144 2.25 -20.66 -20.37
C ASN A 144 3.51 -21.51 -20.48
#